data_AF-A0A5C9EZ36-F1
#
_entry.id   AF-A0A5C9EZ36-F1
#
_cell.length_a   1.000
_cell.length_b   1.000
_cell.length_c   1.000
_cell.angle_alpha   90.00
_cell.angle_beta   90.00
_cell.angle_gamma   90.00
#
_symmetry.space_group_name_H-M   'P 1'
#
loop_
_entity.id
_entity.type
_entity.pdbx_description
1 polymer ?
#
loop_
_entity_poly.entity_id
_entity_poly.type
_entity_poly.pdbx_seq_one_letter_code
_entity_poly.pdbx_strand_id
1 'polypeptide(L)'
;MVLFVGIFSYNLEQFLFWKRLEDFWLWTIFQTLAISMMLIWPLRKAKKVTKILIGIGTLILFYVLFAFIDESMLTGPGDRFVLSDPLSFLYYFLYNGFVFCPILLYFPFYLFGVVIGEILYEKSLNNETKIPDSEFSKKISLPIILLGCILIIISVFIPTDIFLINTLSWVVYSLGADLVLFFVLYIIEQSKYFKFKRSYRFFYYFSYYSLSAYLIQHFLFYAVYNRFTPLIGFLVSFLILFLFYVFLRIMHAKVGLYFSLKAQIARFSTYLSEKIIKQEIVKD
;
A
#
# COMPACT_ATOMS: atom_id res chain seq x y z
N MET A 1 -1.54 1.87 -15.70
CA MET A 1 -1.61 2.97 -16.67
C MET A 1 -2.93 3.74 -16.57
N VAL A 2 -4.11 3.12 -16.76
CA VAL A 2 -5.41 3.82 -16.65
C VAL A 2 -5.59 4.50 -15.28
N LEU A 3 -5.33 3.79 -14.18
CA LEU A 3 -5.36 4.35 -12.82
C LEU A 3 -4.39 5.52 -12.64
N PHE A 4 -3.18 5.41 -13.21
CA PHE A 4 -2.18 6.47 -13.12
C PHE A 4 -2.65 7.73 -13.85
N VAL A 5 -3.08 7.59 -15.11
CA VAL A 5 -3.56 8.71 -15.92
C VAL A 5 -4.78 9.35 -15.28
N GLY A 6 -5.79 8.56 -14.89
CA GLY A 6 -7.02 9.10 -14.31
C GLY A 6 -6.80 9.89 -13.01
N ILE A 7 -5.93 9.39 -12.13
CA ILE A 7 -5.67 10.01 -10.82
C ILE A 7 -4.72 11.20 -10.96
N PHE A 8 -3.74 11.10 -11.86
CA PHE A 8 -2.90 12.24 -12.21
C PHE A 8 -3.73 13.37 -12.82
N SER A 9 -4.64 13.07 -13.74
CA SER A 9 -5.57 14.05 -14.32
C SER A 9 -6.48 14.68 -13.26
N TYR A 10 -7.04 13.88 -12.35
CA TYR A 10 -7.87 14.41 -11.26
C TYR A 10 -7.07 15.35 -10.35
N ASN A 11 -5.89 14.95 -9.90
CA ASN A 11 -5.07 15.79 -9.03
C ASN A 11 -4.58 17.05 -9.76
N LEU A 12 -4.27 16.96 -11.06
CA LEU A 12 -3.94 18.12 -11.89
C LEU A 12 -5.13 19.09 -11.99
N GLU A 13 -6.35 18.58 -12.15
CA GLU A 13 -7.56 19.40 -12.17
C GLU A 13 -7.78 20.12 -10.83
N GLN A 14 -7.63 19.40 -9.71
CA GLN A 14 -7.72 20.02 -8.38
C GLN A 14 -6.65 21.09 -8.17
N PHE A 15 -5.41 20.82 -8.56
CA PHE A 15 -4.33 21.81 -8.55
C PHE A 15 -4.67 23.05 -9.39
N LEU A 16 -5.16 22.88 -10.61
CA LEU A 16 -5.52 23.99 -11.49
C LEU A 16 -6.70 24.81 -10.94
N PHE A 17 -7.65 24.16 -10.29
CA PHE A 17 -8.84 24.79 -9.72
C PHE A 17 -8.52 25.60 -8.45
N TRP A 18 -7.85 24.97 -7.48
CA TRP A 18 -7.55 25.57 -6.18
C TRP A 18 -6.26 26.39 -6.17
N LYS A 19 -5.38 26.18 -7.16
CA LYS A 19 -4.09 26.86 -7.32
C LYS A 19 -3.14 26.69 -6.13
N ARG A 20 -3.25 25.60 -5.38
CA ARG A 20 -2.33 25.25 -4.28
C ARG A 20 -1.58 23.99 -4.65
N LEU A 21 -0.26 24.00 -4.54
CA LEU A 21 0.59 22.88 -4.99
C LEU A 21 0.29 21.58 -4.22
N GLU A 22 -0.17 21.69 -2.96
CA GLU A 22 -0.63 20.57 -2.13
C GLU A 22 -1.77 19.75 -2.79
N ASP A 23 -2.61 20.41 -3.58
CA ASP A 23 -3.78 19.77 -4.20
C ASP A 23 -3.39 18.82 -5.33
N PHE A 24 -2.17 18.96 -5.88
CA PHE A 24 -1.58 18.01 -6.83
C PHE A 24 -1.35 16.61 -6.22
N TRP A 25 -1.37 16.54 -4.89
CA TRP A 25 -1.05 15.34 -4.12
C TRP A 25 -2.24 14.83 -3.28
N LEU A 26 -3.46 15.37 -3.47
CA LEU A 26 -4.65 14.99 -2.69
C LEU A 26 -4.88 13.46 -2.60
N TRP A 27 -4.69 12.74 -3.70
CA TRP A 27 -4.78 11.27 -3.75
C TRP A 27 -3.42 10.58 -3.89
N THR A 28 -2.43 11.03 -3.10
CA THR A 28 -1.03 10.55 -3.17
C THR A 28 -0.90 9.05 -3.17
N ILE A 29 -1.68 8.30 -2.38
CA ILE A 29 -1.46 6.85 -2.28
C ILE A 29 -1.54 6.14 -3.63
N PHE A 30 -2.43 6.58 -4.52
CA PHE A 30 -2.63 5.91 -5.80
C PHE A 30 -1.57 6.33 -6.81
N GLN A 31 -1.14 7.59 -6.77
CA GLN A 31 0.01 8.05 -7.56
C GLN A 31 1.28 7.34 -7.09
N THR A 32 1.53 7.28 -5.78
CA THR A 32 2.65 6.58 -5.16
C THR A 32 2.65 5.09 -5.49
N LEU A 33 1.49 4.43 -5.45
CA LEU A 33 1.35 3.03 -5.86
C LEU A 33 1.67 2.85 -7.35
N ALA A 34 1.14 3.72 -8.21
CA ALA A 34 1.37 3.65 -9.64
C ALA A 34 2.85 3.90 -10.01
N ILE A 35 3.49 4.87 -9.37
CA ILE A 35 4.93 5.13 -9.54
C ILE A 35 5.74 3.94 -9.02
N SER A 36 5.37 3.37 -7.86
CA SER A 36 6.01 2.14 -7.35
C SER A 36 5.89 0.96 -8.34
N MET A 37 4.74 0.81 -8.99
CA MET A 37 4.52 -0.18 -10.06
C MET A 37 5.36 0.09 -11.31
N MET A 38 5.74 1.33 -11.59
CA MET A 38 6.66 1.66 -12.67
C MET A 38 8.10 1.39 -12.26
N LEU A 39 8.50 1.78 -11.05
CA LEU A 39 9.84 1.59 -10.51
C LEU A 39 10.22 0.11 -10.33
N ILE A 40 9.25 -0.78 -10.10
CA ILE A 40 9.50 -2.23 -10.03
C ILE A 40 9.78 -2.86 -11.39
N TRP A 41 9.43 -2.22 -12.51
CA TRP A 41 9.59 -2.77 -13.85
C TRP A 41 11.02 -3.29 -14.14
N PRO A 42 12.10 -2.54 -13.90
CA PRO A 42 13.47 -3.05 -14.07
C PRO A 42 13.81 -4.19 -13.10
N LEU A 43 13.12 -4.26 -11.94
CA LEU A 43 13.36 -5.25 -10.89
C LEU A 43 12.50 -6.50 -11.03
N ARG A 44 11.61 -6.58 -12.03
CA ARG A 44 10.64 -7.67 -12.17
C ARG A 44 11.30 -9.05 -12.19
N LYS A 45 12.43 -9.17 -12.90
CA LYS A 45 13.23 -10.41 -13.02
C LYS A 45 14.30 -10.57 -11.94
N ALA A 46 14.46 -9.60 -11.04
CA ALA A 46 15.46 -9.66 -9.99
C ALA A 46 15.10 -10.74 -8.95
N LYS A 47 16.12 -11.28 -8.28
CA LYS A 47 15.93 -12.25 -7.19
C LYS A 47 15.19 -11.60 -6.01
N LYS A 48 14.43 -12.38 -5.25
CA LYS A 48 13.69 -11.92 -4.06
C LYS A 48 14.59 -11.16 -3.07
N VAL A 49 15.79 -11.68 -2.83
CA VAL A 49 16.80 -11.04 -1.96
C VAL A 49 17.19 -9.66 -2.49
N THR A 50 17.40 -9.51 -3.80
CA THR A 50 17.75 -8.22 -4.41
C THR A 50 16.62 -7.21 -4.22
N LYS A 51 15.36 -7.62 -4.37
CA LYS A 51 14.20 -6.75 -4.12
C LYS A 51 14.14 -6.26 -2.67
N ILE A 52 14.39 -7.16 -1.71
CA ILE A 52 14.46 -6.82 -0.27
C ILE A 52 15.60 -5.84 0.00
N LEU A 53 16.80 -6.11 -0.50
CA LEU A 53 17.97 -5.23 -0.32
C LEU A 53 17.72 -3.84 -0.90
N ILE A 54 17.09 -3.73 -2.06
CA ILE A 54 16.71 -2.44 -2.66
C ILE A 54 15.68 -1.72 -1.79
N GLY A 55 14.68 -2.44 -1.25
CA GLY A 55 13.69 -1.86 -0.35
C GLY A 55 14.33 -1.28 0.92
N ILE A 56 15.23 -2.03 1.55
CA ILE A 56 16.01 -1.56 2.72
C ILE A 56 16.90 -0.37 2.32
N GLY A 57 17.60 -0.46 1.19
CA GLY A 57 18.43 0.63 0.68
C GLY A 57 17.64 1.91 0.41
N THR A 58 16.39 1.78 -0.04
CA THR A 58 15.50 2.93 -0.26
C THR A 58 15.05 3.56 1.06
N LEU A 59 14.79 2.78 2.11
CA LEU A 59 14.53 3.33 3.46
C LEU A 59 15.74 4.09 4.02
N ILE A 60 16.94 3.54 3.86
CA ILE A 60 18.18 4.20 4.29
C ILE A 60 18.38 5.49 3.50
N LEU A 61 18.22 5.43 2.18
CA LEU A 61 18.32 6.61 1.31
C LEU A 61 17.30 7.68 1.72
N PHE A 62 16.05 7.29 2.00
CA PHE A 62 15.03 8.21 2.49
C PHE A 62 15.46 8.90 3.78
N TYR A 63 16.00 8.15 4.75
CA TYR A 63 16.45 8.73 6.01
C TYR A 63 17.62 9.69 5.82
N VAL A 64 18.61 9.31 5.02
CA VAL A 64 19.77 10.16 4.71
C VAL A 64 19.32 11.45 4.04
N LEU A 65 18.48 11.35 3.01
CA LEU A 65 17.96 12.50 2.29
C LEU A 65 17.07 13.38 3.19
N PHE A 66 16.27 12.77 4.07
CA PHE A 66 15.43 13.50 5.02
C PHE A 66 16.25 14.38 5.96
N ALA A 67 17.44 13.93 6.39
CA ALA A 67 18.33 14.71 7.24
C ALA A 67 18.87 16.01 6.57
N PHE A 68 18.77 16.11 5.25
CA PHE A 68 19.17 17.31 4.49
C PHE A 68 17.99 18.22 4.14
N ILE A 69 16.75 17.84 4.48
CA ILE A 69 15.57 18.66 4.22
C ILE A 69 15.42 19.66 5.35
N ASP A 70 15.38 20.94 5.01
CA ASP A 70 15.06 22.00 5.96
C ASP A 70 13.62 21.84 6.47
N GLU A 71 13.40 21.98 7.78
CA GLU A 71 12.08 21.90 8.41
C GLU A 71 11.09 22.91 7.82
N SER A 72 11.59 24.03 7.28
CA SER A 72 10.81 25.03 6.56
C SER A 72 10.15 24.48 5.27
N MET A 73 10.74 23.45 4.65
CA MET A 73 10.17 22.75 3.48
C MET A 73 9.15 21.67 3.87
N LEU A 74 9.10 21.26 5.14
CA LEU A 74 8.22 20.21 5.65
C LEU A 74 6.88 20.75 6.20
N THR A 75 6.80 22.05 6.52
CA THR A 75 5.78 22.60 7.44
C THR A 75 4.73 23.52 6.82
N GLY A 76 4.70 23.73 5.50
CA GLY A 76 3.65 24.57 4.92
C GLY A 76 3.44 24.43 3.42
N PRO A 77 2.33 24.97 2.88
CA PRO A 77 2.06 25.04 1.44
C PRO A 77 3.05 26.01 0.81
N GLY A 78 4.26 25.52 0.57
CA GLY A 78 5.40 26.28 0.08
C GLY A 78 5.36 26.48 -1.42
N ASP A 79 4.27 27.02 -1.98
CA ASP A 79 4.17 27.36 -3.41
C ASP A 79 5.34 28.25 -3.88
N ARG A 80 6.02 28.95 -2.95
CA ARG A 80 7.12 29.89 -3.23
C ARG A 80 8.53 29.28 -3.13
N PHE A 81 8.71 28.16 -2.44
CA PHE A 81 10.05 27.56 -2.23
C PHE A 81 10.37 26.43 -3.22
N VAL A 82 9.35 25.78 -3.81
CA VAL A 82 9.54 24.58 -4.65
C VAL A 82 10.20 24.86 -6.00
N LEU A 83 10.29 26.12 -6.45
CA LEU A 83 10.79 26.50 -7.78
C LEU A 83 12.15 27.24 -7.78
N SER A 84 12.82 27.40 -6.64
CA SER A 84 14.09 28.13 -6.59
C SER A 84 15.26 27.40 -7.26
N ASP A 85 15.25 26.07 -7.26
CA ASP A 85 16.33 25.24 -7.80
C ASP A 85 15.85 23.81 -8.16
N PRO A 86 16.57 23.09 -9.05
CA PRO A 86 16.18 21.74 -9.49
C PRO A 86 16.18 20.68 -8.38
N LEU A 87 16.98 20.85 -7.32
CA LEU A 87 17.00 19.92 -6.18
C LEU A 87 15.72 20.09 -5.35
N SER A 88 15.28 21.32 -5.12
CA SER A 88 14.00 21.63 -4.45
C SER A 88 12.80 21.01 -5.18
N PHE A 89 12.81 21.00 -6.52
CA PHE A 89 11.79 20.30 -7.31
C PHE A 89 11.83 18.78 -7.11
N LEU A 90 13.03 18.18 -7.13
CA LEU A 90 13.20 16.74 -6.89
C LEU A 90 12.76 16.35 -5.47
N TYR A 91 13.13 17.14 -4.47
CA TYR A 91 12.71 16.95 -3.08
C TYR A 91 11.20 17.04 -2.96
N TYR A 92 10.58 18.05 -3.57
CA TYR A 92 9.13 18.18 -3.57
C TYR A 92 8.44 16.93 -4.12
N PHE A 93 8.91 16.40 -5.25
CA PHE A 93 8.30 15.22 -5.87
C PHE A 93 8.53 13.91 -5.09
N LEU A 94 9.70 13.76 -4.45
CA LEU A 94 10.03 12.55 -3.68
C LEU A 94 9.37 12.52 -2.30
N TYR A 95 9.21 13.69 -1.68
CA TYR A 95 8.73 13.85 -0.30
C TYR A 95 7.28 14.30 -0.20
N ASN A 96 6.71 14.90 -1.26
CA ASN A 96 5.31 15.32 -1.40
C ASN A 96 4.70 15.78 -0.09
N GLY A 97 4.98 17.02 0.35
CA GLY A 97 4.45 17.64 1.57
C GLY A 97 4.29 16.64 2.73
N PHE A 98 5.25 16.59 3.66
CA PHE A 98 5.46 15.57 4.71
C PHE A 98 4.24 14.91 5.40
N VAL A 99 3.04 15.48 5.30
CA VAL A 99 1.74 14.91 5.67
C VAL A 99 1.26 13.79 4.71
N PHE A 100 1.74 13.71 3.46
CA PHE A 100 1.23 12.75 2.47
C PHE A 100 2.02 11.43 2.42
N CYS A 101 1.78 10.57 1.41
CA CYS A 101 2.45 9.28 1.24
C CYS A 101 3.68 9.37 0.31
N PRO A 102 4.91 9.62 0.80
CA PRO A 102 6.08 9.88 -0.04
C PRO A 102 6.49 8.65 -0.84
N ILE A 103 6.85 8.81 -2.11
CA ILE A 103 7.17 7.69 -3.00
C ILE A 103 8.32 6.85 -2.42
N LEU A 104 9.37 7.54 -1.98
CA LEU A 104 10.58 6.89 -1.47
C LEU A 104 10.31 6.11 -0.18
N LEU A 105 9.35 6.58 0.63
CA LEU A 105 8.97 5.96 1.89
C LEU A 105 8.07 4.74 1.71
N TYR A 106 7.17 4.77 0.72
CA TYR A 106 6.18 3.72 0.47
C TYR A 106 6.66 2.66 -0.54
N PHE A 107 7.65 2.97 -1.37
CA PHE A 107 8.24 1.99 -2.29
C PHE A 107 8.78 0.72 -1.62
N PRO A 108 9.44 0.79 -0.43
CA PRO A 108 9.79 -0.39 0.36
C PRO A 108 8.59 -1.29 0.67
N PHE A 109 7.48 -0.75 1.19
CA PHE A 109 6.26 -1.53 1.46
C PHE A 109 5.77 -2.25 0.20
N TYR A 110 5.80 -1.57 -0.94
CA TYR A 110 5.44 -2.16 -2.22
C TYR A 110 6.36 -3.32 -2.60
N LEU A 111 7.69 -3.15 -2.46
CA LEU A 111 8.68 -4.20 -2.73
C LEU A 111 8.49 -5.43 -1.83
N PHE A 112 8.31 -5.23 -0.52
CA PHE A 112 8.02 -6.33 0.41
C PHE A 112 6.73 -7.04 0.04
N GLY A 113 5.68 -6.29 -0.30
CA GLY A 113 4.41 -6.83 -0.78
C GLY A 113 4.56 -7.68 -2.04
N VAL A 114 5.36 -7.24 -3.02
CA VAL A 114 5.66 -8.02 -4.24
C VAL A 114 6.37 -9.32 -3.90
N VAL A 115 7.39 -9.28 -3.02
CA VAL A 115 8.12 -10.48 -2.61
C VAL A 115 7.22 -11.48 -1.89
N ILE A 116 6.35 -11.00 -0.98
CA ILE A 116 5.36 -11.84 -0.30
C ILE A 116 4.39 -12.45 -1.32
N GLY A 117 3.90 -11.64 -2.26
CA GLY A 117 3.03 -12.09 -3.34
C GLY A 117 3.67 -13.20 -4.18
N GLU A 118 4.95 -13.06 -4.53
CA GLU A 118 5.72 -14.09 -5.26
C GLU A 118 5.85 -15.38 -4.46
N ILE A 119 6.16 -15.29 -3.16
CA ILE A 119 6.26 -16.47 -2.27
C ILE A 119 4.91 -17.20 -2.19
N LEU A 120 3.81 -16.47 -2.05
CA LEU A 120 2.46 -17.04 -2.01
C LEU A 120 2.03 -17.62 -3.35
N TYR A 121 2.38 -16.95 -4.45
CA TYR A 121 2.11 -17.42 -5.81
C TYR A 121 2.86 -18.71 -6.10
N GLU A 122 4.14 -18.79 -5.76
CA GLU A 122 4.94 -20.00 -5.87
C GLU A 122 4.31 -21.16 -5.09
N LYS A 123 3.84 -20.93 -3.85
CA LYS A 123 3.07 -21.93 -3.10
C LYS A 123 1.81 -22.37 -3.85
N SER A 124 1.04 -21.42 -4.39
CA SER A 124 -0.22 -21.71 -5.09
C SER A 124 -0.02 -22.46 -6.39
N LEU A 125 1.07 -22.20 -7.13
CA LEU A 125 1.41 -22.90 -8.37
C LEU A 125 1.94 -24.29 -8.07
N ASN A 126 2.73 -24.40 -7.01
CA ASN A 126 3.26 -25.66 -6.48
C ASN A 126 2.21 -26.50 -5.74
N ASN A 127 0.90 -26.29 -5.94
CA ASN A 127 -0.13 -27.22 -5.43
C ASN A 127 0.02 -28.66 -6.00
N GLU A 128 0.86 -28.88 -7.01
CA GLU A 128 1.30 -30.21 -7.45
C GLU A 128 2.48 -30.78 -6.65
N THR A 129 3.27 -29.95 -5.96
CA THR A 129 4.33 -30.39 -5.03
C THR A 129 3.85 -30.26 -3.58
N LYS A 130 3.77 -31.41 -2.92
CA LYS A 130 3.22 -31.68 -1.57
C LYS A 130 3.92 -30.94 -0.41
N ILE A 131 4.13 -29.62 -0.45
CA ILE A 131 4.58 -28.90 0.76
C ILE A 131 3.39 -28.81 1.71
N PRO A 132 3.40 -29.51 2.86
CA PRO A 132 2.30 -29.43 3.81
C PRO A 132 2.17 -28.00 4.33
N ASP A 133 0.94 -27.53 4.57
CA ASP A 133 0.70 -26.18 5.12
C ASP A 133 1.49 -25.91 6.42
N SER A 134 1.75 -26.96 7.19
CA SER A 134 2.57 -26.91 8.40
C SER A 134 4.05 -26.61 8.12
N GLU A 135 4.61 -27.08 7.01
CA GLU A 135 5.98 -26.77 6.62
C GLU A 135 6.11 -25.35 6.10
N PHE A 136 5.15 -24.88 5.31
CA PHE A 136 5.15 -23.50 4.83
C PHE A 136 5.05 -22.51 6.01
N SER A 137 4.14 -22.77 6.94
CA SER A 137 3.99 -21.94 8.14
C SER A 137 5.28 -21.86 8.96
N LYS A 138 6.02 -22.97 9.08
CA LYS A 138 7.27 -23.02 9.87
C LYS A 138 8.48 -22.44 9.13
N LYS A 139 8.63 -22.72 7.84
CA LYS A 139 9.80 -22.33 7.04
C LYS A 139 9.73 -20.90 6.51
N ILE A 140 8.53 -20.35 6.33
CA ILE A 140 8.32 -19.04 5.68
C ILE A 140 7.56 -18.09 6.60
N SER A 141 6.36 -18.45 7.06
CA SER A 141 5.53 -17.52 7.82
C SER A 141 6.16 -17.14 9.16
N LEU A 142 6.70 -18.11 9.91
CA LEU A 142 7.29 -17.85 11.22
C LEU A 142 8.56 -16.96 11.16
N PRO A 143 9.54 -17.19 10.26
CA PRO A 143 10.65 -16.26 10.09
C PRO A 143 10.23 -14.83 9.73
N ILE A 144 9.18 -14.67 8.93
CA ILE A 144 8.70 -13.33 8.55
C ILE A 144 7.97 -12.65 9.72
N ILE A 145 7.23 -13.40 10.54
CA ILE A 145 6.65 -12.89 11.79
C ILE A 145 7.77 -12.44 12.74
N LEU A 146 8.82 -13.26 12.92
CA LEU A 146 9.97 -12.92 13.74
C LEU A 146 10.65 -11.64 13.23
N LEU A 147 10.85 -11.53 11.92
CA LEU A 147 11.37 -10.31 11.29
C LEU A 147 10.47 -9.10 11.60
N GLY A 148 9.16 -9.24 11.47
CA GLY A 148 8.21 -8.18 11.79
C GLY A 148 8.28 -7.75 13.25
N CYS A 149 8.37 -8.71 14.20
CA CYS A 149 8.58 -8.41 15.62
C CYS A 149 9.91 -7.68 15.85
N ILE A 150 11.00 -8.08 15.19
CA ILE A 150 12.29 -7.41 15.26
C ILE A 150 12.17 -5.96 14.76
N LEU A 151 11.49 -5.72 13.64
CA LEU A 151 11.27 -4.36 13.13
C LEU A 151 10.48 -3.50 14.11
N ILE A 152 9.42 -4.05 14.72
CA ILE A 152 8.65 -3.34 15.76
C ILE A 152 9.55 -2.98 16.94
N ILE A 153 10.38 -3.91 17.42
CA ILE A 153 11.30 -3.63 18.53
C ILE A 153 12.32 -2.55 18.15
N ILE A 154 12.94 -2.68 16.97
CA ILE A 154 13.92 -1.70 16.46
C ILE A 154 13.30 -0.30 16.36
N SER A 155 12.03 -0.19 15.94
CA SER A 155 11.37 1.11 15.80
C SER A 155 11.36 1.93 17.11
N VAL A 156 11.22 1.26 18.27
CA VAL A 156 11.24 1.91 19.59
C VAL A 156 12.59 2.56 19.90
N PHE A 157 13.68 2.05 19.33
CA PHE A 157 15.03 2.56 19.56
C PHE A 157 15.46 3.64 18.55
N ILE A 158 14.67 3.89 17.50
CA ILE A 158 14.95 4.97 16.55
C ILE A 158 14.57 6.31 17.22
N PRO A 159 15.45 7.34 17.19
CA PRO A 159 15.25 8.62 17.89
C PRO A 159 14.21 9.53 17.19
N THR A 160 13.03 8.99 16.88
CA THR A 160 11.88 9.71 16.32
C THR A 160 10.61 9.06 16.89
N ASP A 161 9.56 9.85 17.13
CA ASP A 161 8.32 9.35 17.70
C ASP A 161 7.64 8.32 16.78
N ILE A 162 7.35 7.13 17.33
CA ILE A 162 6.62 6.04 16.65
C ILE A 162 5.20 6.46 16.28
N PHE A 163 4.57 7.37 17.03
CA PHE A 163 3.21 7.82 16.79
C PHE A 163 3.14 9.01 15.82
N LEU A 164 4.27 9.62 15.49
CA LEU A 164 4.33 10.68 14.51
C LEU A 164 4.37 10.07 13.10
N ILE A 165 3.31 10.28 12.34
CA ILE A 165 3.15 9.75 10.98
C ILE A 165 4.31 10.22 10.10
N ASN A 166 4.75 9.35 9.18
CA ASN A 166 5.83 9.61 8.22
C ASN A 166 7.25 9.78 8.82
N THR A 167 7.45 9.50 10.11
CA THR A 167 8.80 9.32 10.65
C THR A 167 9.39 7.97 10.26
N LEU A 168 10.72 7.86 10.27
CA LEU A 168 11.39 6.57 10.05
C LEU A 168 10.94 5.53 11.07
N SER A 169 10.80 5.92 12.34
CA SER A 169 10.31 5.02 13.38
C SER A 169 8.89 4.52 13.09
N TRP A 170 7.96 5.41 12.76
CA TRP A 170 6.59 5.03 12.38
C TRP A 170 6.55 4.10 11.17
N VAL A 171 7.42 4.30 10.18
CA VAL A 171 7.50 3.46 8.99
C VAL A 171 8.03 2.07 9.30
N VAL A 172 9.14 1.98 10.02
CA VAL A 172 9.74 0.70 10.44
C VAL A 172 8.76 -0.06 11.32
N TYR A 173 8.08 0.64 12.24
CA TYR A 173 7.00 0.09 13.05
C TYR A 173 5.86 -0.45 12.19
N SER A 174 5.33 0.36 11.27
CA SER A 174 4.18 0.01 10.43
C SER A 174 4.49 -1.17 9.52
N LEU A 175 5.68 -1.22 8.91
CA LEU A 175 6.12 -2.35 8.11
C LEU A 175 6.19 -3.64 8.95
N GLY A 176 6.75 -3.55 10.16
CA GLY A 176 6.81 -4.68 11.09
C GLY A 176 5.41 -5.16 11.50
N ALA A 177 4.53 -4.24 11.86
CA ALA A 177 3.14 -4.50 12.24
C ALA A 177 2.35 -5.15 11.09
N ASP A 178 2.48 -4.64 9.87
CA ASP A 178 1.84 -5.19 8.68
C ASP A 178 2.31 -6.62 8.39
N LEU A 179 3.61 -6.89 8.50
CA LEU A 179 4.16 -8.25 8.33
C LEU A 179 3.60 -9.22 9.37
N VAL A 180 3.61 -8.84 10.65
CA VAL A 180 3.08 -9.68 11.73
C VAL A 180 1.59 -9.94 11.51
N LEU A 181 0.80 -8.88 11.29
CA LEU A 181 -0.65 -8.97 11.13
C LEU A 181 -1.02 -9.81 9.91
N PHE A 182 -0.38 -9.57 8.77
CA PHE A 182 -0.61 -10.32 7.54
C PHE A 182 -0.34 -11.81 7.75
N PHE A 183 0.82 -12.18 8.33
CA PHE A 183 1.19 -13.59 8.48
C PHE A 183 0.41 -14.29 9.60
N VAL A 184 0.02 -13.60 10.67
CA VAL A 184 -0.89 -14.15 11.68
C VAL A 184 -2.25 -14.47 11.05
N LEU A 185 -2.84 -13.53 10.32
CA LEU A 185 -4.10 -13.76 9.60
C LEU A 185 -3.96 -14.90 8.58
N TYR A 186 -2.83 -14.97 7.88
CA TYR A 186 -2.54 -16.04 6.93
C TYR A 186 -2.48 -17.41 7.62
N ILE A 187 -1.76 -17.52 8.74
CA ILE A 187 -1.69 -18.78 9.51
C ILE A 187 -3.08 -19.18 10.01
N ILE A 188 -3.87 -18.24 10.53
CA ILE A 188 -5.24 -18.52 10.99
C ILE A 188 -6.10 -19.05 9.83
N GLU A 189 -6.07 -18.40 8.68
CA GLU A 189 -6.87 -18.80 7.51
C GLU A 189 -6.43 -20.16 6.93
N GLN A 190 -5.14 -20.48 6.98
CA GLN A 190 -4.60 -21.78 6.55
C GLN A 190 -4.76 -22.88 7.60
N SER A 191 -5.01 -22.52 8.86
CA SER A 191 -5.10 -23.50 9.93
C SER A 191 -6.31 -24.42 9.74
N LYS A 192 -6.10 -25.73 9.91
CA LYS A 192 -7.20 -26.72 9.87
C LYS A 192 -8.20 -26.56 11.02
N TYR A 193 -7.87 -25.75 12.03
CA TYR A 193 -8.74 -25.46 13.18
C TYR A 193 -10.01 -24.73 12.75
N PHE A 194 -9.91 -23.85 11.75
CA PHE A 194 -11.05 -23.15 11.19
C PHE A 194 -11.28 -23.60 9.74
N LYS A 195 -12.23 -24.53 9.54
CA LYS A 195 -12.66 -24.96 8.20
C LYS A 195 -13.47 -23.85 7.51
N PHE A 196 -12.82 -22.75 7.13
CA PHE A 196 -13.47 -21.69 6.37
C PHE A 196 -13.87 -22.23 4.99
N LYS A 197 -15.17 -22.25 4.67
CA LYS A 197 -15.61 -22.41 3.27
C LYS A 197 -14.96 -21.29 2.45
N ARG A 198 -14.68 -21.52 1.16
CA ARG A 198 -13.97 -20.57 0.28
C ARG A 198 -14.59 -19.15 0.29
N SER A 199 -15.91 -19.05 0.56
CA SER A 199 -16.68 -17.82 0.77
C SER A 199 -16.52 -17.15 2.15
N TYR A 200 -15.57 -17.55 2.98
CA TYR A 200 -15.33 -16.95 4.31
C TYR A 200 -13.86 -16.57 4.51
N ARG A 201 -13.06 -16.65 3.44
CA ARG A 201 -11.64 -16.32 3.47
C ARG A 201 -11.46 -14.81 3.50
N PHE A 202 -10.78 -14.30 4.52
CA PHE A 202 -10.54 -12.86 4.69
C PHE A 202 -9.77 -12.32 3.49
N PHE A 203 -8.68 -13.00 3.09
CA PHE A 203 -7.86 -12.55 1.96
C PHE A 203 -8.61 -12.54 0.62
N TYR A 204 -9.62 -13.39 0.46
CA TYR A 204 -10.48 -13.36 -0.73
C TYR A 204 -11.25 -12.03 -0.80
N TYR A 205 -11.97 -11.66 0.26
CA TYR A 205 -12.75 -10.43 0.29
C TYR A 205 -11.87 -9.19 0.28
N PHE A 206 -10.78 -9.19 1.05
CA PHE A 206 -9.83 -8.09 1.10
C PHE A 206 -9.20 -7.84 -0.28
N SER A 207 -8.70 -8.88 -0.97
CA SER A 207 -8.10 -8.72 -2.31
C SER A 207 -9.11 -8.22 -3.36
N TYR A 208 -10.37 -8.61 -3.19
CA TYR A 208 -11.44 -8.27 -4.13
C TYR A 208 -11.96 -6.82 -3.93
N TYR A 209 -12.04 -6.36 -2.69
CA TYR A 209 -12.65 -5.06 -2.34
C TYR A 209 -11.70 -4.04 -1.74
N SER A 210 -10.39 -4.29 -1.64
CA SER A 210 -9.42 -3.38 -1.00
C SER A 210 -9.49 -1.94 -1.53
N LEU A 211 -9.69 -1.74 -2.83
CA LEU A 211 -9.83 -0.40 -3.41
C LEU A 211 -11.11 0.30 -2.95
N SER A 212 -12.25 -0.41 -2.99
CA SER A 212 -13.52 0.11 -2.51
C SER A 212 -13.46 0.40 -1.00
N ALA A 213 -12.79 -0.48 -0.25
CA ALA A 213 -12.55 -0.34 1.17
C ALA A 213 -11.76 0.91 1.52
N TYR A 214 -10.64 1.12 0.82
CA TYR A 214 -9.80 2.28 1.02
C TYR A 214 -10.57 3.59 0.82
N LEU A 215 -11.39 3.68 -0.23
CA LEU A 215 -12.18 4.88 -0.50
C LEU A 215 -13.24 5.11 0.59
N ILE A 216 -13.96 4.07 1.00
CA ILE A 216 -14.94 4.17 2.09
C ILE A 216 -14.24 4.61 3.39
N GLN A 217 -13.09 4.02 3.70
CA GLN A 217 -12.30 4.39 4.86
C GLN A 217 -11.86 5.86 4.80
N HIS A 218 -11.45 6.35 3.63
CA HIS A 218 -11.08 7.76 3.45
C HIS A 218 -12.24 8.69 3.82
N PHE A 219 -13.47 8.37 3.41
CA PHE A 219 -14.65 9.14 3.81
C PHE A 219 -15.00 8.99 5.30
N LEU A 220 -14.91 7.77 5.84
CA LEU A 220 -15.20 7.50 7.26
C LEU A 220 -14.16 8.10 8.21
N PHE A 221 -12.91 8.25 7.75
CA PHE A 221 -11.84 8.83 8.54
C PHE A 221 -12.20 10.21 9.05
N TYR A 222 -12.80 11.07 8.21
CA TYR A 222 -13.26 12.40 8.62
C TYR A 222 -14.30 12.37 9.76
N ALA A 223 -15.16 11.33 9.80
CA ALA A 223 -16.14 11.20 10.87
C ALA A 223 -15.52 10.78 12.22
N VAL A 224 -14.35 10.11 12.16
CA VAL A 224 -13.70 9.47 13.32
C VAL A 224 -12.45 10.25 13.78
N TYR A 225 -11.89 11.10 12.94
CA TYR A 225 -10.63 11.81 13.18
C TYR A 225 -10.68 12.64 14.48
N ASN A 226 -9.65 12.47 15.32
CA ASN A 226 -9.48 13.12 16.63
C ASN A 226 -10.65 12.96 17.63
N ARG A 227 -11.55 11.98 17.41
CA ARG A 227 -12.66 11.70 18.36
C ARG A 227 -12.28 10.77 19.50
N PHE A 228 -11.18 10.03 19.37
CA PHE A 228 -10.79 8.98 20.30
C PHE A 228 -9.37 9.19 20.83
N THR A 229 -9.14 8.80 22.09
CA THR A 229 -7.78 8.64 22.61
C THR A 229 -7.07 7.48 21.89
N PRO A 230 -5.73 7.39 21.90
CA PRO A 230 -5.02 6.32 21.20
C PRO A 230 -5.48 4.90 21.57
N LEU A 231 -5.71 4.64 22.86
CA LEU A 231 -6.20 3.33 23.34
C LEU A 231 -7.62 3.01 22.84
N ILE A 232 -8.53 3.99 22.90
CA ILE A 232 -9.91 3.80 22.43
C ILE A 232 -9.91 3.68 20.90
N GLY A 233 -9.11 4.49 20.21
CA GLY A 233 -8.93 4.44 18.77
C GLY A 233 -8.43 3.08 18.29
N PHE A 234 -7.53 2.44 19.03
CA PHE A 234 -7.07 1.07 18.76
C PHE A 234 -8.21 0.05 18.84
N LEU A 235 -9.01 0.07 19.92
CA LEU A 235 -10.16 -0.82 20.07
C LEU A 235 -11.24 -0.57 19.00
N VAL A 236 -11.52 0.70 18.72
CA VAL A 236 -12.47 1.13 17.68
C VAL A 236 -11.98 0.67 16.30
N SER A 237 -10.67 0.66 16.04
CA SER A 237 -10.10 0.18 14.77
C SER A 237 -10.40 -1.30 14.54
N PHE A 238 -10.28 -2.16 15.57
CA PHE A 238 -10.70 -3.57 15.45
C PHE A 238 -12.19 -3.72 15.18
N LEU A 239 -13.03 -2.93 15.86
CA LEU A 239 -14.47 -2.95 15.63
C LEU A 239 -14.80 -2.51 14.19
N ILE A 240 -14.17 -1.44 13.69
CA ILE A 240 -14.33 -0.97 12.31
C ILE A 240 -13.90 -2.06 11.34
N LEU A 241 -12.73 -2.68 11.53
CA LEU A 241 -12.25 -3.77 10.66
C LEU A 241 -13.24 -4.96 10.64
N PHE A 242 -13.79 -5.33 11.80
CA PHE A 242 -14.78 -6.38 11.90
C PHE A 242 -16.09 -6.02 11.20
N LEU A 243 -16.65 -4.84 11.48
CA LEU A 243 -17.88 -4.35 10.82
C LEU A 243 -17.67 -4.23 9.32
N PHE A 244 -16.50 -3.79 8.90
CA PHE A 244 -16.13 -3.65 7.51
C PHE A 244 -16.05 -5.01 6.81
N TYR A 245 -15.48 -6.03 7.45
CA TYR A 245 -15.51 -7.41 6.95
C TYR A 245 -16.94 -7.93 6.78
N VAL A 246 -17.82 -7.71 7.77
CA VAL A 246 -19.24 -8.08 7.69
C VAL A 246 -19.93 -7.36 6.53
N PHE A 247 -19.69 -6.05 6.39
CA PHE A 247 -20.22 -5.24 5.30
C PHE A 247 -19.80 -5.77 3.93
N LEU A 248 -18.50 -6.04 3.72
CA LEU A 248 -17.99 -6.59 2.45
C LEU A 248 -18.65 -7.92 2.11
N ARG A 249 -18.91 -8.77 3.10
CA ARG A 249 -19.59 -10.04 2.87
C ARG A 249 -21.04 -9.84 2.41
N ILE A 250 -21.77 -8.91 3.02
CA ILE A 250 -23.14 -8.57 2.60
C ILE A 250 -23.12 -8.02 1.17
N MET A 251 -22.19 -7.11 0.86
CA MET A 251 -22.05 -6.53 -0.47
C MET A 251 -21.69 -7.56 -1.53
N HIS A 252 -20.81 -8.51 -1.21
CA HIS A 252 -20.49 -9.61 -2.12
C HIS A 252 -21.69 -10.52 -2.39
N ALA A 253 -22.46 -10.86 -1.36
CA ALA A 253 -23.65 -11.70 -1.52
C ALA A 253 -24.76 -11.01 -2.34
N LYS A 254 -24.94 -9.69 -2.19
CA LYS A 254 -26.01 -8.94 -2.86
C LYS A 254 -25.62 -8.38 -4.23
N VAL A 255 -24.42 -7.82 -4.34
CA VAL A 255 -23.97 -7.01 -5.49
C VAL A 255 -22.80 -7.68 -6.22
N GLY A 256 -22.06 -8.55 -5.54
CA GLY A 256 -20.98 -9.33 -6.13
C GLY A 256 -19.91 -8.46 -6.77
N LEU A 257 -19.61 -8.74 -8.04
CA LEU A 257 -18.51 -8.11 -8.78
C LEU A 257 -18.76 -6.62 -9.08
N TYR A 258 -20.01 -6.17 -9.09
CA TYR A 258 -20.35 -4.78 -9.43
C TYR A 258 -19.89 -3.77 -8.38
N PHE A 259 -19.75 -4.19 -7.12
CA PHE A 259 -19.29 -3.32 -6.04
C PHE A 259 -17.76 -3.16 -5.98
N SER A 260 -17.01 -4.07 -6.61
CA SER A 260 -15.54 -3.97 -6.62
C SER A 260 -15.09 -2.97 -7.66
N LEU A 261 -14.60 -1.81 -7.21
CA LEU A 261 -14.01 -0.81 -8.10
C LEU A 261 -12.80 -1.37 -8.84
N LYS A 262 -12.01 -2.23 -8.18
CA LYS A 262 -10.90 -2.94 -8.81
C LYS A 262 -11.38 -3.79 -9.99
N ALA A 263 -12.49 -4.50 -9.85
CA ALA A 263 -13.07 -5.30 -10.93
C ALA A 263 -13.63 -4.42 -12.07
N GLN A 264 -14.27 -3.29 -11.74
CA GLN A 264 -14.77 -2.36 -12.76
C GLN A 264 -13.62 -1.74 -13.56
N ILE A 265 -12.55 -1.32 -12.90
CA ILE A 265 -11.36 -0.78 -13.56
C ILE A 265 -10.68 -1.84 -14.43
N ALA A 266 -10.60 -3.09 -13.96
CA ALA A 266 -10.06 -4.18 -14.78
C ALA A 266 -10.87 -4.39 -16.06
N ARG A 267 -12.22 -4.47 -15.95
CA ARG A 267 -13.11 -4.59 -17.12
C ARG A 267 -12.94 -3.43 -18.09
N PHE A 268 -12.90 -2.20 -17.58
CA PHE A 268 -12.69 -1.01 -18.40
C PHE A 268 -11.32 -1.02 -19.10
N SER A 269 -10.27 -1.43 -18.39
CA SER A 269 -8.93 -1.55 -18.97
C SER A 269 -8.88 -2.61 -20.06
N THR A 270 -9.53 -3.77 -19.88
CA THR A 270 -9.60 -4.82 -20.90
C THR A 270 -10.35 -4.31 -22.13
N TYR A 271 -11.50 -3.66 -21.94
CA TYR A 271 -12.27 -3.05 -23.02
C TYR A 271 -11.46 -2.04 -23.84
N LEU A 272 -10.72 -1.15 -23.17
CA LEU A 272 -9.83 -0.20 -23.87
C LEU A 272 -8.72 -0.91 -24.65
N SER A 273 -8.09 -1.92 -24.06
CA SER A 273 -7.04 -2.70 -24.72
C SER A 273 -7.55 -3.40 -25.98
N GLU A 274 -8.73 -4.03 -25.91
CA GLU A 274 -9.35 -4.69 -27.07
C GLU A 274 -9.69 -3.69 -28.18
N LYS A 275 -10.13 -2.48 -27.82
CA LYS A 275 -10.43 -1.43 -28.80
C LYS A 275 -9.18 -0.92 -29.51
N ILE A 276 -8.06 -0.76 -28.79
CA ILE A 276 -6.78 -0.34 -29.38
C ILE A 276 -6.26 -1.42 -30.34
N ILE A 277 -6.24 -2.68 -29.91
CA ILE A 277 -5.78 -3.80 -30.75
C ILE A 277 -6.61 -3.91 -32.03
N LYS A 278 -7.94 -3.77 -31.94
CA LYS A 278 -8.81 -3.78 -33.13
C LYS A 278 -8.52 -2.62 -34.10
N GLN A 279 -8.09 -1.46 -33.60
CA GLN A 279 -7.74 -0.32 -34.46
C GLN A 279 -6.38 -0.48 -35.15
N GLU A 280 -5.43 -1.19 -34.53
CA GLU A 280 -4.15 -1.55 -35.17
C GLU A 280 -4.38 -2.57 -36.30
N ILE A 281 -5.17 -3.62 -36.06
CA ILE A 281 -5.48 -4.65 -37.08
C ILE A 281 -6.23 -4.09 -38.30
N VAL A 282 -7.00 -3.01 -38.14
CA VAL A 282 -7.74 -2.36 -39.25
C VAL A 282 -6.86 -1.39 -40.04
N LYS A 283 -5.70 -1.00 -39.50
CA LYS A 283 -4.73 -0.12 -40.17
C LYS A 283 -3.64 -0.87 -40.93
N ASP A 284 -3.44 -2.15 -40.62
CA ASP A 284 -2.57 -3.09 -41.34
C ASP A 284 -3.33 -3.82 -42.47
#